data_AF-A0A6A0BEJ9-F1
#
_entry.id   AF-A0A6A0BEJ9-F1
#
_cell.length_a   1.000
_cell.length_b   1.000
_cell.length_c   1.000
_cell.angle_alpha   90.00
_cell.angle_beta   90.00
_cell.angle_gamma   90.00
#
_symmetry.space_group_name_H-M   'P 1'
#
loop_
_entity.id
_entity.type
_entity.pdbx_description
1 polymer ?
#
loop_
_entity_poly.entity_id
_entity_poly.type
_entity_poly.pdbx_seq_one_letter_code
_entity_poly.pdbx_strand_id
1 'polypeptide(L)'
;MSTAIDVRQVAGEIEWLTPFGTADLDQFIVRPTPKFASNPKLFEVFSQRQIKKNLSAIWSEIHYELPQFDVEKMDTQLTKKE
;
A
#
# COMPACT_ATOMS: atom_id res chain seq x y z
N MET A 1 -6.78 -4.26 -1.84
CA MET A 1 -5.84 -5.12 -2.57
C MET A 1 -4.39 -4.68 -2.35
N SER A 2 -3.70 -5.43 -1.49
CA SER A 2 -2.25 -5.36 -1.29
C SER A 2 -1.51 -5.58 -2.62
N THR A 3 -0.49 -4.78 -2.87
CA THR A 3 0.33 -4.87 -4.11
C THR A 3 1.70 -5.52 -3.88
N ALA A 4 2.01 -5.92 -2.65
CA ALA A 4 3.25 -6.59 -2.29
C ALA A 4 2.97 -8.06 -1.98
N ILE A 5 2.54 -8.81 -2.99
CA ILE A 5 2.29 -10.25 -2.89
C ILE A 5 2.87 -10.89 -4.14
N ASP A 6 3.55 -12.00 -3.97
CA ASP A 6 4.02 -12.83 -5.08
C ASP A 6 3.60 -14.28 -4.84
N VAL A 7 3.30 -14.99 -5.93
CA VAL A 7 2.87 -16.39 -5.90
C VAL A 7 3.57 -17.11 -7.04
N ARG A 8 4.25 -18.21 -6.72
CA ARG A 8 4.91 -19.04 -7.73
C ARG A 8 4.68 -20.52 -7.45
N GLN A 9 4.72 -21.32 -8.49
CA GLN A 9 4.70 -22.78 -8.37
C GLN A 9 6.13 -23.33 -8.40
N VAL A 10 6.48 -24.16 -7.42
CA VAL A 10 7.78 -24.83 -7.34
C VAL A 10 7.54 -26.29 -7.01
N ALA A 11 8.04 -27.20 -7.87
CA ALA A 11 7.94 -28.65 -7.68
C ALA A 11 6.51 -29.19 -7.42
N GLY A 12 5.49 -28.54 -7.98
CA GLY A 12 4.08 -28.92 -7.78
C GLY A 12 3.41 -28.26 -6.58
N GLU A 13 4.15 -27.55 -5.73
CA GLU A 13 3.63 -26.78 -4.60
C GLU A 13 3.50 -25.30 -4.95
N ILE A 14 2.58 -24.61 -4.27
CA ILE A 14 2.42 -23.16 -4.42
C ILE A 14 3.13 -22.46 -3.27
N GLU A 15 4.15 -21.68 -3.60
CA GLU A 15 4.84 -20.80 -2.67
C GLU A 15 4.23 -19.39 -2.73
N TRP A 16 4.04 -18.79 -1.56
CA TRP A 16 3.49 -17.45 -1.40
C TRP A 16 4.50 -16.56 -0.68
N LEU A 17 4.68 -15.34 -1.19
CA LEU A 17 5.43 -14.30 -0.51
C LEU A 17 4.47 -13.17 -0.12
N THR A 18 4.23 -13.02 1.18
CA THR A 18 3.33 -12.01 1.75
C THR A 18 4.04 -11.23 2.87
N PRO A 19 4.86 -10.21 2.55
CA PRO A 19 5.65 -9.46 3.53
C PRO A 19 4.82 -8.78 4.63
N PHE A 20 3.53 -8.55 4.37
CA PHE A 20 2.58 -7.93 5.30
C PHE A 20 1.46 -8.88 5.73
N GLY A 21 1.61 -10.19 5.47
CA GLY A 21 0.56 -11.19 5.66
C GLY A 21 -0.55 -11.12 4.61
N THR A 22 -1.62 -11.88 4.83
CA THR A 22 -2.77 -12.02 3.90
C THR A 22 -4.01 -11.23 4.31
N ALA A 23 -4.03 -10.67 5.52
CA ALA A 23 -5.22 -10.02 6.08
C ALA A 23 -5.82 -8.94 5.15
N ASP A 24 -4.97 -8.20 4.44
CA ASP A 24 -5.38 -7.16 3.48
C ASP A 24 -6.09 -7.75 2.23
N LEU A 25 -5.80 -8.99 1.87
CA LEU A 25 -6.52 -9.71 0.82
C LEU A 25 -7.87 -10.19 1.34
N ASP A 26 -7.89 -10.84 2.50
CA ASP A 26 -9.09 -11.45 3.08
C ASP A 26 -10.17 -10.40 3.39
N GLN A 27 -9.76 -9.19 3.75
CA GLN A 27 -10.65 -8.06 4.07
C GLN A 27 -10.81 -7.06 2.92
N PHE A 28 -10.28 -7.34 1.74
CA PHE A 28 -10.37 -6.46 0.56
C PHE A 28 -9.79 -5.04 0.76
N ILE A 29 -8.83 -4.88 1.66
CA ILE A 29 -8.24 -3.58 2.04
C ILE A 29 -7.16 -3.15 1.05
N VAL A 30 -7.30 -1.96 0.47
CA VAL A 30 -6.27 -1.26 -0.32
C VAL A 30 -5.61 -0.22 0.56
N ARG A 31 -4.33 -0.42 0.91
CA ARG A 31 -3.54 0.54 1.67
C ARG A 31 -2.16 0.75 1.06
N PRO A 32 -1.54 1.93 1.22
CA PRO A 32 -0.16 2.15 0.79
C PRO A 32 0.81 1.34 1.67
N THR A 33 1.94 0.91 1.10
CA THR A 33 3.03 0.35 1.92
C THR A 33 3.64 1.43 2.81
N PRO A 34 4.33 1.09 3.92
CA PRO A 34 4.93 2.09 4.82
C PRO A 34 5.82 3.12 4.11
N LYS A 35 6.52 2.70 3.05
CA LYS A 35 7.34 3.59 2.20
C LYS A 35 6.51 4.65 1.49
N PHE A 36 5.32 4.29 1.00
CA PHE A 36 4.41 5.22 0.33
C PHE A 36 3.62 6.06 1.34
N ALA A 37 3.24 5.48 2.47
CA ALA A 37 2.53 6.17 3.55
C ALA A 37 3.37 7.29 4.19
N SER A 38 4.69 7.11 4.30
CA SER A 38 5.59 8.06 4.96
C SER A 38 6.06 9.23 4.09
N ASN A 39 5.78 9.22 2.78
CA ASN A 39 6.22 10.26 1.86
C ASN A 39 5.03 10.85 1.10
N PRO A 40 4.64 12.12 1.34
CA PRO A 40 3.50 12.75 0.69
C PRO A 40 3.52 12.68 -0.84
N LYS A 41 4.69 12.83 -1.47
CA LYS A 41 4.83 12.76 -2.93
C LYS A 41 4.57 11.35 -3.45
N LEU A 42 5.03 10.32 -2.72
CA LEU A 42 4.76 8.93 -3.11
C LEU A 42 3.29 8.58 -2.86
N PHE A 43 2.70 9.08 -1.77
CA PHE A 43 1.28 8.91 -1.50
C PHE A 43 0.41 9.52 -2.60
N GLU A 44 0.76 10.70 -3.11
CA GLU A 44 0.05 11.32 -4.24
C GLU A 44 0.04 10.38 -5.47
N VAL A 45 1.19 9.82 -5.82
CA VAL A 45 1.30 8.84 -6.93
C VAL A 45 0.44 7.60 -6.65
N PHE A 46 0.41 7.11 -5.42
CA PHE A 46 -0.45 5.99 -5.03
C PHE A 46 -1.93 6.33 -5.25
N SER A 47 -2.37 7.48 -4.76
CA SER A 47 -3.77 7.94 -4.87
C SER A 47 -4.21 8.09 -6.32
N GLN A 48 -3.38 8.72 -7.17
CA GLN A 48 -3.66 8.83 -8.61
C GLN A 48 -3.80 7.45 -9.29
N ARG A 49 -2.97 6.49 -8.91
CA ARG A 49 -3.06 5.11 -9.43
C ARG A 49 -4.33 4.41 -8.99
N GLN A 50 -4.79 4.59 -7.74
CA GLN A 50 -6.04 3.98 -7.28
C GLN A 50 -7.24 4.51 -8.06
N ILE A 51 -7.30 5.82 -8.29
CA ILE A 51 -8.35 6.46 -9.10
C ILE A 51 -8.37 5.87 -10.51
N LYS A 52 -7.21 5.74 -11.16
CA LYS A 52 -7.11 5.19 -12.52
C LYS A 52 -7.52 3.72 -12.59
N LYS A 53 -7.18 2.93 -11.57
CA LYS A 53 -7.54 1.50 -11.51
C LYS A 53 -9.03 1.29 -11.23
N ASN A 54 -9.67 2.21 -10.51
CA ASN A 54 -11.09 2.19 -10.17
C ASN A 54 -11.56 0.79 -9.70
N LEU A 55 -10.83 0.20 -8.76
CA LEU A 55 -11.04 -1.21 -8.39
C LEU A 55 -12.43 -1.45 -7.78
N SER A 56 -13.01 -0.42 -7.16
CA SER A 56 -14.37 -0.43 -6.61
C SER A 56 -15.47 -0.63 -7.66
N ALA A 57 -15.19 -0.38 -8.95
CA ALA A 57 -16.14 -0.67 -10.02
C ALA A 57 -16.22 -2.17 -10.37
N ILE A 58 -15.21 -2.94 -9.98
CA ILE A 58 -15.14 -4.39 -10.23
C ILE A 58 -15.44 -5.17 -8.95
N TRP A 59 -14.99 -4.66 -7.81
CA TRP A 59 -15.12 -5.31 -6.50
C TRP A 59 -15.82 -4.38 -5.52
N SER A 60 -17.07 -4.70 -5.16
CA SER A 60 -17.90 -3.90 -4.27
C SER A 60 -17.39 -3.82 -2.84
N GLU A 61 -16.66 -4.84 -2.39
CA GLU A 61 -16.18 -4.96 -1.01
C GLU A 61 -14.85 -4.22 -0.76
N ILE A 62 -14.32 -3.48 -1.74
CA ILE A 62 -13.03 -2.81 -1.57
C ILE A 62 -13.13 -1.64 -0.59
N HIS A 63 -12.22 -1.67 0.39
CA HIS A 63 -12.03 -0.60 1.36
C HIS A 63 -10.67 0.06 1.16
N TYR A 64 -10.62 1.39 1.10
CA TYR A 64 -9.35 2.14 1.01
C TYR A 64 -8.99 2.70 2.38
N GLU A 65 -7.77 2.41 2.86
CA GLU A 65 -7.25 3.01 4.08
C GLU A 65 -6.32 4.18 3.76
N LEU A 66 -6.54 5.29 4.46
CA LEU A 66 -5.68 6.46 4.41
C LEU A 66 -4.48 6.27 5.34
N PRO A 67 -3.27 6.63 4.92
CA PRO A 67 -2.13 6.63 5.81
C PRO A 67 -2.31 7.72 6.88
N GLN A 68 -1.98 7.38 8.13
CA GLN A 68 -1.77 8.38 9.16
C GLN A 68 -0.42 9.05 8.91
N PHE A 69 -0.45 10.34 8.56
CA PHE A 69 0.76 11.15 8.48
C PHE A 69 1.07 11.68 9.89
N ASP A 70 2.19 11.24 10.48
CA ASP A 70 2.76 11.87 11.67
C ASP A 70 3.31 13.25 11.25
N VAL A 71 2.47 14.29 11.39
CA VAL A 71 2.80 15.67 11.02
C VAL A 71 4.05 16.18 11.78
N GLU A 72 4.31 15.67 12.99
CA GLU A 72 5.44 16.07 13.84
C GLU A 72 6.83 15.69 13.29
N LYS A 73 6.94 14.68 12.42
CA LYS A 73 8.25 14.23 11.88
C LYS A 73 8.66 14.90 10.58
N MET A 74 7.79 15.74 9.99
CA MET A 74 8.09 16.47 8.75
C MET A 74 9.00 17.70 8.98
N ASP A 75 8.95 18.31 10.16
CA ASP A 75 9.76 19.50 10.47
C ASP A 75 11.22 19.19 10.81
N THR A 76 11.55 17.96 11.19
CA THR A 76 12.93 17.61 11.59
C THR A 76 13.87 17.36 10.41
N GLN A 77 13.37 17.25 9.18
CA GLN A 77 14.21 17.05 7.99
C GLN A 77 14.53 18.34 7.22
N LEU A 78 13.90 19.47 7.56
CA LEU A 78 14.21 20.78 6.96
C LEU A 78 15.33 21.54 7.68
N THR A 79 15.81 21.07 8.85
CA THR A 79 16.84 21.76 9.65
C THR A 79 18.22 21.10 9.65
N LYS A 80 18.44 20.01 8.90
CA LYS A 80 19.78 19.42 8.70
C LYS A 80 20.33 19.70 7.31
N LYS A 81 20.41 20.99 6.96
CA LYS A 81 21.18 21.43 5.79
C LYS A 81 21.78 22.81 5.99
N GLU A 82 22.59 22.97 7.03
CA GLU A 82 23.64 23.99 7.12
C GLU A 82 24.88 23.40 7.82
#